data_AF-A0A969V285-F1
#
_entry.id   AF-A0A969V285-F1
#
_cell.length_a   1.000
_cell.length_b   1.000
_cell.length_c   1.000
_cell.angle_alpha   90.00
_cell.angle_beta   90.00
_cell.angle_gamma   90.00
#
_symmetry.space_group_name_H-M   'P 1'
#
loop_
_entity.id
_entity.type
_entity.pdbx_description
1 polymer ?
#
loop_
_entity_poly.entity_id
_entity_poly.type
_entity_poly.pdbx_seq_one_letter_code
_entity_poly.pdbx_strand_id
1 'polypeptide(L)'
;MNRSPRLSFISPNTLAVQFDVGSVERGLGTAPDRFIDIPIDQSQLFDPRNYAITSPSSTVATLLDSISLKAKTTDVAFLNKFNQFDPNQIQWAQEYTVYLTLPDNQAFTPGQRYTLNFTGGLEAEITDLTNFTFQPEKTFSEAVHVSQLGFDPGDPKVAFLSQWLGTDQDGNQVDPPANFRAGLQFWIVDAATGERVEDPSIVRQTQLSLAATTDEDVRGGFQNYAGTDVYQLDFSDFNTPGEYVIEVEGVGRSFDFEIAENTWERAFQVSMQGLYNQRSGTAIGGPYSDTEYQRSFHPDDGVRIFATDARAITVNGQTTSVEAVSTYRYDRRSVGSDWL
;
A
#
# COMPACT_ATOMS: atom_id res chain seq x y z
N MET A 1 20.94 -0.61 10.74
CA MET A 1 20.83 -1.19 9.38
C MET A 1 20.39 -0.03 8.51
N ASN A 2 21.27 0.48 7.66
CA ASN A 2 20.93 1.60 6.79
C ASN A 2 20.03 1.06 5.67
N ARG A 3 18.87 1.68 5.45
CA ARG A 3 17.97 1.31 4.37
C ARG A 3 18.04 2.39 3.31
N SER A 4 18.35 1.97 2.08
CA SER A 4 18.30 2.85 0.92
C SER A 4 16.86 3.36 0.76
N PRO A 5 16.64 4.68 0.67
CA PRO A 5 15.31 5.19 0.39
C PRO A 5 14.87 4.75 -1.00
N ARG A 6 13.59 4.40 -1.14
CA ARG A 6 12.94 4.19 -2.42
C ARG A 6 12.42 5.52 -2.93
N LEU A 7 12.66 5.81 -4.20
CA LEU A 7 12.13 6.99 -4.86
C LEU A 7 11.01 6.61 -5.81
N SER A 8 9.96 7.41 -5.84
CA SER A 8 8.88 7.32 -6.81
C SER A 8 8.53 8.71 -7.33
N PHE A 9 8.17 8.80 -8.60
CA PHE A 9 7.77 10.05 -9.22
C PHE A 9 6.24 10.14 -9.21
N ILE A 10 5.73 11.19 -8.56
CA ILE A 10 4.29 11.45 -8.50
C ILE A 10 3.89 12.36 -9.65
N SER A 11 4.69 13.39 -9.93
CA SER A 11 4.47 14.33 -11.03
C SER A 11 5.83 14.92 -11.43
N PRO A 12 5.89 15.76 -12.49
CA PRO A 12 7.10 16.53 -12.80
C PRO A 12 7.56 17.43 -11.64
N ASN A 13 6.70 17.71 -10.67
CA ASN A 13 6.96 18.61 -9.56
C ASN A 13 6.99 17.92 -8.20
N THR A 14 6.73 16.62 -8.11
CA THR A 14 6.61 15.95 -6.82
C THR A 14 7.39 14.64 -6.80
N LEU A 15 8.38 14.57 -5.91
CA LEU A 15 9.17 13.38 -5.63
C LEU A 15 8.69 12.74 -4.33
N ALA A 16 8.36 11.45 -4.36
CA ALA A 16 8.11 10.66 -3.16
C ALA A 16 9.40 9.96 -2.70
N VAL A 17 9.71 10.11 -1.42
CA VAL A 17 10.88 9.52 -0.77
C VAL A 17 10.39 8.59 0.33
N GLN A 18 10.56 7.28 0.12
CA GLN A 18 10.04 6.24 1.00
C GLN A 18 11.17 5.55 1.76
N PHE A 19 11.05 5.41 3.07
CA PHE A 19 12.01 4.68 3.90
C PHE A 19 11.37 4.19 5.20
N ASP A 20 11.89 3.09 5.74
CA ASP A 20 11.42 2.54 7.01
C ASP A 20 12.21 3.12 8.18
N VAL A 21 11.49 3.49 9.23
CA VAL A 21 11.99 3.92 10.53
C VAL A 21 11.61 2.88 11.58
N GLY A 22 12.64 2.26 12.13
CA GLY A 22 12.51 1.17 13.08
C GLY A 22 12.29 -0.21 12.44
N SER A 23 12.55 -1.26 13.22
CA SER A 23 12.19 -2.64 12.87
C SER A 23 12.03 -3.50 14.12
N VAL A 24 11.40 -4.66 13.98
CA VAL A 24 11.08 -5.54 15.11
C VAL A 24 11.76 -6.89 14.96
N GLU A 25 12.56 -7.26 15.95
CA GLU A 25 13.02 -8.64 16.15
C GLU A 25 12.01 -9.37 17.04
N ARG A 26 11.38 -10.41 16.50
CA ARG A 26 10.34 -11.16 17.22
C ARG A 26 10.94 -12.03 18.31
N GLY A 27 10.42 -11.86 19.53
CA GLY A 27 10.75 -12.75 20.64
C GLY A 27 10.08 -14.11 20.48
N LEU A 28 10.82 -15.21 20.64
CA LEU A 28 10.25 -16.57 20.63
C LEU A 28 9.76 -16.98 22.02
N GLY A 29 8.68 -17.77 22.06
CA GLY A 29 8.08 -18.22 23.31
C GLY A 29 7.67 -17.05 24.21
N THR A 30 8.20 -17.01 25.44
CA THR A 30 7.93 -15.97 26.44
C THR A 30 8.84 -14.75 26.34
N ALA A 31 9.85 -14.74 25.46
CA ALA A 31 10.73 -13.58 25.30
C ALA A 31 9.96 -12.41 24.66
N PRO A 32 10.13 -11.16 25.13
CA PRO A 32 9.53 -9.99 24.51
C PRO A 32 10.13 -9.71 23.12
N ASP A 33 9.44 -8.88 22.34
CA ASP A 33 10.01 -8.36 21.10
C ASP A 33 11.10 -7.34 21.41
N ARG A 34 12.05 -7.21 20.49
CA ARG A 34 13.07 -6.17 20.54
C ARG A 34 12.84 -5.19 19.41
N PHE A 35 12.61 -3.94 19.76
CA PHE A 35 12.56 -2.85 18.80
C PHE A 35 13.98 -2.39 18.48
N ILE A 36 14.31 -2.33 17.19
CA ILE A 36 15.53 -1.72 16.67
C ILE A 36 15.12 -0.33 16.19
N ASP A 37 15.47 0.69 16.98
CA ASP A 37 15.10 2.08 16.71
C ASP A 37 16.01 2.73 15.66
N ILE A 38 15.48 3.75 14.99
CA ILE A 38 16.21 4.68 14.13
C ILE A 38 15.82 6.09 14.61
N PRO A 39 16.76 6.90 15.13
CA PRO A 39 16.47 8.14 15.84
C PRO A 39 16.10 9.30 14.90
N ILE A 40 15.07 9.12 14.09
CA ILE A 40 14.47 10.16 13.25
C ILE A 40 13.26 10.72 13.98
N ASP A 41 13.35 11.99 14.37
CA ASP A 41 12.17 12.75 14.83
C ASP A 41 11.33 13.12 13.61
N GLN A 42 10.04 12.82 13.65
CA GLN A 42 9.11 13.10 12.55
C GLN A 42 9.10 14.58 12.15
N SER A 43 9.33 15.50 13.09
CA SER A 43 9.42 16.94 12.79
C SER A 43 10.60 17.29 11.87
N GLN A 44 11.69 16.50 11.90
CA GLN A 44 12.82 16.66 10.98
C GLN A 44 12.41 16.36 9.53
N LEU A 45 11.39 15.52 9.32
CA LEU A 45 10.92 15.16 7.99
C LEU A 45 10.13 16.28 7.30
N PHE A 46 9.62 17.25 8.07
CA PHE A 46 8.91 18.41 7.53
C PHE A 46 9.81 19.62 7.29
N ASP A 47 11.08 19.59 7.70
CA ASP A 47 12.00 20.71 7.50
C ASP A 47 12.60 20.67 6.08
N PRO A 48 12.28 21.64 5.21
CA PRO A 48 12.79 21.65 3.84
C PRO A 48 14.30 21.83 3.77
N ARG A 49 14.95 22.29 4.83
CA ARG A 49 16.42 22.41 4.89
C ARG A 49 17.12 21.06 5.05
N ASN A 50 16.37 19.98 5.32
CA ASN A 50 16.88 18.62 5.44
C ASN A 50 16.93 17.87 4.11
N TYR A 51 16.53 18.54 3.01
CA TYR A 51 16.50 17.98 1.67
C TYR A 51 17.17 18.94 0.68
N ALA A 52 18.08 18.41 -0.12
CA ALA A 52 18.72 19.18 -1.20
C ALA A 52 18.71 18.37 -2.49
N ILE A 53 17.89 18.81 -3.46
CA ILE A 53 17.80 18.22 -4.79
C ILE A 53 18.65 19.05 -5.75
N THR A 54 19.70 18.45 -6.31
CA THR A 54 20.60 19.09 -7.27
C THR A 54 20.60 18.36 -8.61
N SER A 55 21.08 19.03 -9.65
CA SER A 55 21.30 18.42 -10.97
C SER A 55 22.66 18.85 -11.52
N PRO A 56 23.29 18.10 -12.45
CA PRO A 56 24.58 18.50 -13.02
C PRO A 56 24.58 19.87 -13.71
N SER A 57 23.42 20.36 -14.15
CA SER A 57 23.27 21.66 -14.81
C SER A 57 22.97 22.81 -13.85
N SER A 58 22.77 22.56 -12.56
CA SER A 58 22.52 23.58 -11.54
C SER A 58 23.38 23.34 -10.30
N THR A 59 24.17 24.34 -9.92
CA THR A 59 24.95 24.32 -8.67
C THR A 59 24.11 24.72 -7.46
N VAL A 60 22.88 25.20 -7.66
CA VAL A 60 21.96 25.59 -6.59
C VAL A 60 20.95 24.48 -6.37
N ALA A 61 20.76 24.10 -5.10
CA ALA A 61 19.73 23.16 -4.71
C ALA A 61 18.33 23.73 -5.00
N THR A 62 17.45 22.85 -5.46
CA THR A 62 16.05 23.15 -5.71
C THR A 62 15.37 23.59 -4.43
N LEU A 63 14.63 24.70 -4.49
CA LEU A 63 13.79 25.12 -3.37
C LEU A 63 12.49 24.32 -3.39
N LEU A 64 12.09 23.80 -2.24
CA LEU A 64 10.83 23.10 -2.08
C LEU A 64 9.71 24.11 -1.80
N ASP A 65 8.59 23.94 -2.47
CA ASP A 65 7.37 24.73 -2.27
C ASP A 65 6.59 24.22 -1.04
N SER A 66 6.52 22.90 -0.90
CA SER A 66 5.90 22.24 0.25
C SER A 66 6.49 20.85 0.51
N ILE A 67 6.30 20.39 1.75
CA ILE A 67 6.57 19.02 2.17
C ILE A 67 5.32 18.46 2.82
N SER A 68 5.01 17.22 2.48
CA SER A 68 3.94 16.46 3.12
C SER A 68 4.35 15.02 3.38
N LEU A 69 3.62 14.35 4.26
CA LEU A 69 4.04 13.08 4.82
C LEU A 69 2.88 12.10 4.90
N LYS A 70 3.13 10.85 4.48
CA LYS A 70 2.38 9.68 4.93
C LYS A 70 3.21 8.85 5.88
N ALA A 71 2.55 8.31 6.89
CA ALA A 71 3.12 7.31 7.77
C ALA A 71 2.27 6.05 7.73
N LYS A 72 2.92 4.88 7.63
CA LYS A 72 2.28 3.58 7.65
C LYS A 72 2.98 2.72 8.69
N THR A 73 2.23 2.14 9.61
CA THR A 73 2.80 1.10 10.49
C THR A 73 3.21 -0.11 9.66
N THR A 74 4.48 -0.46 9.71
CA THR A 74 5.01 -1.67 9.09
C THR A 74 5.07 -2.82 10.07
N ASP A 75 5.33 -2.52 11.35
CA ASP A 75 5.33 -3.52 12.39
C ASP A 75 5.11 -2.94 13.80
N VAL A 76 4.81 -3.80 14.77
CA VAL A 76 4.56 -3.45 16.18
C VAL A 76 5.36 -4.36 17.09
N ALA A 77 6.20 -3.78 17.95
CA ALA A 77 6.94 -4.51 18.98
C ALA A 77 6.23 -4.43 20.32
N PHE A 78 5.97 -5.59 20.94
CA PHE A 78 5.53 -5.67 22.32
C PHE A 78 6.74 -5.94 23.22
N LEU A 79 7.19 -4.89 23.92
CA LEU A 79 8.36 -4.92 24.81
C LEU A 79 8.09 -5.73 26.10
N ASN A 80 6.82 -6.05 26.36
CA ASN A 80 6.40 -6.97 27.41
C ASN A 80 5.21 -7.82 26.92
N LYS A 81 5.32 -9.15 26.99
CA LYS A 81 4.27 -10.09 26.54
C LYS A 81 3.17 -10.36 27.56
N PHE A 82 3.34 -9.99 28.83
CA PHE A 82 2.37 -10.24 29.88
C PHE A 82 1.25 -9.19 29.96
N ASN A 83 1.46 -8.02 29.37
CA ASN A 83 0.46 -6.95 29.33
C ASN A 83 0.54 -6.20 28.00
N GLN A 84 0.09 -6.86 26.94
CA GLN A 84 0.20 -6.38 25.54
C GLN A 84 -0.54 -5.06 25.25
N PHE A 85 -1.29 -4.52 26.22
CA PHE A 85 -2.05 -3.29 26.08
C PHE A 85 -1.51 -2.10 26.90
N ASP A 86 -0.33 -2.20 27.53
CA ASP A 86 0.34 -1.01 28.07
C ASP A 86 0.96 -0.20 26.92
N PRO A 87 0.44 1.00 26.59
CA PRO A 87 0.94 1.79 25.45
C PRO A 87 2.42 2.15 25.58
N ASN A 88 2.95 2.22 26.81
CA ASN A 88 4.37 2.51 27.04
C ASN A 88 5.28 1.31 26.74
N GLN A 89 4.71 0.13 26.53
CA GLN A 89 5.41 -1.11 26.18
C GLN A 89 5.20 -1.51 24.71
N ILE A 90 4.67 -0.60 23.90
CA ILE A 90 4.44 -0.80 22.48
C ILE A 90 5.31 0.19 21.71
N GLN A 91 6.04 -0.31 20.72
CA GLN A 91 6.80 0.51 19.77
C GLN A 91 6.34 0.19 18.36
N TRP A 92 6.30 1.21 17.51
CA TRP A 92 5.74 1.11 16.17
C TRP A 92 6.87 1.32 15.16
N ALA A 93 7.17 0.29 14.39
CA ALA A 93 7.97 0.45 13.19
C ALA A 93 7.09 1.10 12.12
N GLN A 94 7.62 2.10 11.44
CA GLN A 94 6.87 2.88 10.46
C GLN A 94 7.61 2.94 9.13
N GLU A 95 6.86 2.99 8.05
CA GLU A 95 7.32 3.46 6.75
C GLU A 95 6.83 4.89 6.59
N TYR A 96 7.75 5.79 6.32
CA TYR A 96 7.42 7.16 5.94
C TYR A 96 7.51 7.31 4.43
N THR A 97 6.54 8.01 3.85
CA THR A 97 6.62 8.57 2.49
C THR A 97 6.62 10.08 2.60
N VAL A 98 7.76 10.71 2.32
CA VAL A 98 7.91 12.16 2.28
C VAL A 98 7.72 12.63 0.84
N TYR A 99 6.73 13.48 0.60
CA TYR A 99 6.52 14.12 -0.69
C TYR A 99 7.20 15.48 -0.70
N LEU A 100 8.21 15.62 -1.57
CA LEU A 100 8.93 16.86 -1.80
C LEU A 100 8.34 17.52 -3.05
N THR A 101 7.63 18.64 -2.86
CA THR A 101 7.01 19.38 -3.96
C THR A 101 7.88 20.56 -4.37
N LEU A 102 8.20 20.63 -5.66
CA LEU A 102 9.00 21.64 -6.32
C LEU A 102 8.05 22.66 -6.95
N PRO A 103 8.39 23.96 -6.96
CA PRO A 103 7.60 24.95 -7.68
C PRO A 103 7.61 24.67 -9.18
N ASP A 104 6.55 25.07 -9.90
CA ASP A 104 6.35 24.79 -11.33
C ASP A 104 7.55 25.15 -12.21
N ASN A 105 8.25 26.24 -11.88
CA ASN A 105 9.42 26.71 -12.63
C ASN A 105 10.71 25.90 -12.38
N GLN A 106 10.67 24.90 -11.50
CA GLN A 106 11.77 24.00 -11.17
C GLN A 106 11.40 22.52 -11.38
N ALA A 107 10.34 22.23 -12.13
CA ALA A 107 9.93 20.87 -12.46
C ALA A 107 11.09 20.01 -13.00
N PHE A 108 11.07 18.72 -12.67
CA PHE A 108 11.99 17.73 -13.22
C PHE A 108 11.87 17.65 -14.74
N THR A 109 13.01 17.60 -15.41
CA THR A 109 13.10 17.50 -16.86
C THR A 109 13.34 16.04 -17.26
N PRO A 110 12.52 15.44 -18.16
CA PRO A 110 12.71 14.06 -18.59
C PRO A 110 14.12 13.80 -19.13
N GLY A 111 14.72 12.69 -18.72
CA GLY A 111 16.08 12.28 -19.07
C GLY A 111 17.20 12.97 -18.27
N GLN A 112 16.88 14.01 -17.48
CA GLN A 112 17.87 14.68 -16.63
C GLN A 112 18.15 13.88 -15.36
N ARG A 113 19.43 13.88 -14.96
CA ARG A 113 19.91 13.27 -13.72
C ARG A 113 19.84 14.26 -12.57
N TYR A 114 19.43 13.76 -11.41
CA TYR A 114 19.33 14.48 -10.15
C TYR A 114 19.98 13.69 -9.03
N THR A 115 20.30 14.41 -7.96
CA THR A 115 20.77 13.84 -6.69
C THR A 115 19.95 14.44 -5.56
N LEU A 116 19.32 13.57 -4.77
CA LEU A 116 18.73 13.94 -3.48
C LEU A 116 19.75 13.70 -2.37
N ASN A 117 20.11 14.76 -1.65
CA ASN A 117 20.90 14.70 -0.44
C ASN A 117 20.04 14.99 0.79
N PHE A 118 20.27 14.23 1.85
CA PHE A 118 19.72 14.50 3.17
C PHE A 118 20.69 15.39 3.96
N THR A 119 20.14 16.22 4.83
CA THR A 119 20.87 17.15 5.71
C THR A 119 20.16 17.27 7.06
N GLY A 120 20.76 17.97 8.03
CA GLY A 120 20.13 18.26 9.32
C GLY A 120 19.98 17.06 10.25
N GLY A 121 20.88 16.07 10.11
CA GLY A 121 20.93 14.85 10.90
C GLY A 121 20.35 13.64 10.16
N LEU A 122 19.50 13.85 9.14
CA LEU A 122 18.95 12.75 8.34
C LEU A 122 20.04 12.00 7.56
N GLU A 123 21.14 12.66 7.19
CA GLU A 123 22.28 12.05 6.50
C GLU A 123 23.01 10.97 7.29
N ALA A 124 22.90 10.99 8.62
CA ALA A 124 23.50 9.98 9.49
C ALA A 124 22.69 8.68 9.50
N GLU A 125 21.37 8.80 9.32
CA GLU A 125 20.41 7.68 9.41
C GLU A 125 20.02 7.15 8.02
N ILE A 126 19.99 8.03 7.01
CA ILE A 126 19.67 7.75 5.62
C ILE A 126 20.93 7.98 4.78
N THR A 127 21.72 6.92 4.61
CA THR A 127 23.12 7.06 4.16
C THR A 127 23.33 6.93 2.65
N ASP A 128 22.30 6.62 1.88
CA ASP A 128 22.45 6.37 0.45
C ASP A 128 22.15 7.62 -0.37
N LEU A 129 23.17 8.08 -1.11
CA LEU A 129 23.02 9.09 -2.14
C LEU A 129 22.00 8.63 -3.17
N THR A 130 20.81 9.21 -3.10
CA THR A 130 19.72 8.90 -4.03
C THR A 130 19.93 9.64 -5.34
N ASN A 131 20.78 9.06 -6.19
CA ASN A 131 20.90 9.45 -7.59
C ASN A 131 19.72 8.89 -8.38
N PHE A 132 19.05 9.72 -9.15
CA PHE A 132 17.97 9.27 -10.03
C PHE A 132 17.98 10.01 -11.36
N THR A 133 17.38 9.39 -12.36
CA THR A 133 17.08 10.06 -13.63
C THR A 133 15.57 10.15 -13.73
N PHE A 134 15.03 11.33 -14.00
CA PHE A 134 13.59 11.48 -14.17
C PHE A 134 13.19 10.90 -15.53
N GLN A 135 12.58 9.71 -15.52
CA GLN A 135 12.16 8.97 -16.72
C GLN A 135 10.72 8.46 -16.52
N PRO A 136 9.71 9.34 -16.50
CA PRO A 136 8.32 8.93 -16.28
C PRO A 136 7.85 7.92 -17.34
N GLU A 137 8.37 8.00 -18.57
CA GLU A 137 8.07 7.06 -19.64
C GLU A 137 8.65 5.66 -19.42
N LYS A 138 9.38 5.40 -18.33
CA LYS A 138 9.94 4.08 -18.00
C LYS A 138 9.79 3.69 -16.53
N THR A 139 9.16 4.54 -15.74
CA THR A 139 9.12 4.38 -14.28
C THR A 139 7.69 4.13 -13.84
N PHE A 140 7.52 3.13 -12.99
CA PHE A 140 6.27 2.88 -12.30
C PHE A 140 5.88 4.10 -11.45
N SER A 141 4.61 4.50 -11.48
CA SER A 141 4.05 5.51 -10.58
C SER A 141 2.87 4.94 -9.82
N GLU A 142 2.94 5.03 -8.49
CA GLU A 142 1.86 4.64 -7.59
C GLU A 142 0.59 5.48 -7.78
N ALA A 143 0.68 6.59 -8.50
CA ALA A 143 -0.45 7.45 -8.82
C ALA A 143 -1.32 6.90 -9.97
N VAL A 144 -0.82 5.95 -10.77
CA VAL A 144 -1.55 5.38 -11.93
C VAL A 144 -2.11 4.01 -11.53
N HIS A 145 -3.42 3.98 -11.27
CA HIS A 145 -4.14 2.82 -10.79
C HIS A 145 -4.88 2.13 -11.94
N VAL A 146 -4.68 0.83 -12.09
CA VAL A 146 -5.39 0.00 -13.06
C VAL A 146 -5.73 -1.35 -12.42
N SER A 147 -6.79 -2.01 -12.90
CA SER A 147 -7.09 -3.39 -12.48
C SER A 147 -5.92 -4.31 -12.85
N GLN A 148 -5.21 -4.82 -11.84
CA GLN A 148 -4.12 -5.80 -12.04
C GLN A 148 -4.62 -7.17 -12.50
N LEU A 149 -5.94 -7.41 -12.43
CA LEU A 149 -6.52 -8.60 -13.05
C LEU A 149 -6.55 -8.49 -14.57
N GLY A 150 -6.57 -7.27 -15.12
CA GLY A 150 -6.81 -7.01 -16.52
C GLY A 150 -8.28 -6.69 -16.85
N PHE A 151 -8.62 -6.83 -18.14
CA PHE A 151 -9.96 -6.58 -18.69
C PHE A 151 -10.33 -7.58 -19.79
N ASP A 152 -11.62 -7.94 -19.86
CA ASP A 152 -12.15 -8.59 -21.06
C ASP A 152 -12.21 -7.58 -22.24
N PRO A 153 -11.92 -7.98 -23.49
CA PRO A 153 -12.04 -7.12 -24.66
C PRO A 153 -13.40 -6.42 -24.80
N GLY A 154 -14.50 -7.03 -24.38
CA GLY A 154 -15.85 -6.46 -24.46
C GLY A 154 -16.24 -5.54 -23.30
N ASP A 155 -15.49 -5.54 -22.20
CA ASP A 155 -15.84 -4.80 -20.99
C ASP A 155 -15.42 -3.31 -21.06
N PRO A 156 -16.08 -2.42 -20.29
CA PRO A 156 -15.55 -1.09 -20.01
C PRO A 156 -14.17 -1.17 -19.34
N LYS A 157 -13.25 -0.31 -19.75
CA LYS A 157 -11.86 -0.30 -19.27
C LYS A 157 -11.48 1.09 -18.82
N VAL A 158 -11.24 1.23 -17.53
CA VAL A 158 -10.92 2.51 -16.90
C VAL A 158 -9.73 2.32 -15.97
N ALA A 159 -8.74 3.18 -16.12
CA ALA A 159 -7.68 3.41 -15.16
C ALA A 159 -7.95 4.73 -14.42
N PHE A 160 -7.31 4.92 -13.28
CA PHE A 160 -7.43 6.13 -12.48
C PHE A 160 -6.07 6.76 -12.24
N LEU A 161 -6.01 8.08 -12.27
CA LEU A 161 -4.89 8.87 -11.81
C LEU A 161 -5.30 9.60 -10.55
N SER A 162 -4.67 9.25 -9.43
CA SER A 162 -4.90 9.90 -8.15
C SER A 162 -3.76 9.64 -7.18
N GLN A 163 -3.45 10.62 -6.35
CA GLN A 163 -2.47 10.49 -5.29
C GLN A 163 -2.87 11.38 -4.11
N TRP A 164 -3.17 10.77 -2.98
CA TRP A 164 -3.20 11.50 -1.70
C TRP A 164 -1.77 11.82 -1.29
N LEU A 165 -1.49 13.01 -0.74
CA LEU A 165 -0.13 13.40 -0.31
C LEU A 165 0.10 13.28 1.20
N GLY A 166 -0.89 12.80 1.95
CA GLY A 166 -0.78 12.69 3.39
C GLY A 166 -1.16 13.99 4.09
N THR A 167 -0.40 14.35 5.14
CA THR A 167 -0.63 15.55 5.95
C THR A 167 0.54 16.52 5.91
N ASP A 168 0.26 17.77 6.26
CA ASP A 168 1.28 18.76 6.62
C ASP A 168 1.86 18.51 8.04
N GLN A 169 2.74 19.41 8.48
CA GLN A 169 3.39 19.36 9.80
C GLN A 169 2.40 19.48 10.98
N ASP A 170 1.24 20.10 10.73
CA ASP A 170 0.20 20.35 11.74
C ASP A 170 -0.83 19.20 11.77
N GLY A 171 -0.65 18.20 10.91
CA GLY A 171 -1.54 17.03 10.79
C GLY A 171 -2.78 17.29 9.95
N ASN A 172 -2.86 18.41 9.23
CA ASN A 172 -3.97 18.71 8.33
C ASN A 172 -3.74 18.04 6.98
N GLN A 173 -4.83 17.68 6.30
CA GLN A 173 -4.77 17.22 4.92
C GLN A 173 -4.17 18.33 4.02
N VAL A 174 -3.28 17.94 3.11
CA VAL A 174 -2.64 18.87 2.18
C VAL A 174 -3.66 19.45 1.20
N ASP A 175 -3.70 20.78 1.09
CA ASP A 175 -4.50 21.55 0.14
C ASP A 175 -3.61 22.63 -0.54
N PRO A 176 -3.45 22.63 -1.87
CA PRO A 176 -4.08 21.73 -2.83
C PRO A 176 -3.55 20.28 -2.75
N PRO A 177 -4.36 19.28 -3.12
CA PRO A 177 -3.91 17.89 -3.23
C PRO A 177 -2.84 17.73 -4.34
N ALA A 178 -2.43 16.49 -4.64
CA ALA A 178 -1.49 16.24 -5.74
C ALA A 178 -1.94 16.96 -7.02
N ASN A 179 -1.04 17.79 -7.57
CA ASN A 179 -1.32 18.66 -8.71
C ASN A 179 -1.34 17.87 -10.02
N PHE A 180 -2.36 17.06 -10.20
CA PHE A 180 -2.74 16.52 -11.50
C PHE A 180 -3.75 17.47 -12.14
N ARG A 181 -3.66 17.62 -13.47
CA ARG A 181 -4.62 18.42 -14.25
C ARG A 181 -5.48 17.52 -15.13
N ALA A 182 -6.74 17.91 -15.33
CA ALA A 182 -7.53 17.35 -16.42
C ALA A 182 -6.84 17.63 -17.77
N GLY A 183 -7.00 16.74 -18.73
CA GLY A 183 -6.40 16.91 -20.06
C GLY A 183 -4.96 16.42 -20.20
N LEU A 184 -4.36 15.81 -19.17
CA LEU A 184 -3.08 15.12 -19.32
C LEU A 184 -3.23 14.00 -20.33
N GLN A 185 -2.28 13.89 -21.26
CA GLN A 185 -2.31 12.79 -22.22
C GLN A 185 -1.92 11.49 -21.53
N PHE A 186 -2.49 10.40 -21.99
CA PHE A 186 -2.06 9.06 -21.62
C PHE A 186 -2.06 8.14 -22.82
N TRP A 187 -1.32 7.05 -22.72
CA TRP A 187 -1.14 6.07 -23.78
C TRP A 187 -1.24 4.66 -23.25
N ILE A 188 -1.67 3.75 -24.11
CA ILE A 188 -1.54 2.31 -23.91
C ILE A 188 -0.20 1.87 -24.50
N VAL A 189 0.59 1.15 -23.71
CA VAL A 189 1.93 0.70 -24.09
C VAL A 189 1.98 -0.82 -23.96
N ASP A 190 2.50 -1.48 -25.00
CA ASP A 190 2.76 -2.92 -24.96
C ASP A 190 3.85 -3.22 -23.92
N ALA A 191 3.55 -4.12 -22.98
CA ALA A 191 4.44 -4.40 -21.85
C ALA A 191 5.78 -5.03 -22.30
N ALA A 192 5.78 -5.81 -23.38
CA ALA A 192 6.95 -6.53 -23.86
C ALA A 192 7.92 -5.64 -24.66
N THR A 193 7.39 -4.78 -25.52
CA THR A 193 8.17 -3.90 -26.41
C THR A 193 8.42 -2.53 -25.81
N GLY A 194 7.55 -2.07 -24.90
CA GLY A 194 7.55 -0.72 -24.37
C GLY A 194 7.09 0.35 -25.38
N GLU A 195 6.50 -0.06 -26.51
CA GLU A 195 5.99 0.81 -27.56
C GLU A 195 4.53 1.18 -27.32
N ARG A 196 4.15 2.42 -27.64
CA ARG A 196 2.76 2.87 -27.62
C ARG A 196 2.01 2.19 -28.77
N VAL A 197 0.91 1.52 -28.45
CA VAL A 197 0.17 0.66 -29.42
C VAL A 197 -1.00 1.33 -30.09
N GLU A 198 -1.32 2.57 -29.69
CA GLU A 198 -2.44 3.30 -30.24
C GLU A 198 -2.14 3.91 -31.60
N ASP A 199 -3.20 4.07 -32.41
CA ASP A 199 -3.12 4.86 -33.63
C ASP A 199 -2.70 6.31 -33.26
N PRO A 200 -1.69 6.90 -33.92
CA PRO A 200 -1.23 8.25 -33.61
C PRO A 200 -2.28 9.37 -33.73
N SER A 201 -3.41 9.10 -34.38
CA SER A 201 -4.56 10.02 -34.46
C SER A 201 -5.48 9.99 -33.23
N ILE A 202 -5.38 8.95 -32.40
CA ILE A 202 -6.11 8.85 -31.14
C ILE A 202 -5.36 9.65 -30.07
N VAL A 203 -6.06 10.63 -29.50
CA VAL A 203 -5.55 11.41 -28.37
C VAL A 203 -6.43 11.11 -27.16
N ARG A 204 -5.88 10.35 -26.21
CA ARG A 204 -6.56 10.10 -24.93
C ARG A 204 -6.13 11.11 -23.89
N GLN A 205 -7.08 11.52 -23.06
CA GLN A 205 -6.85 12.51 -22.03
C GLN A 205 -7.57 12.16 -20.74
N THR A 206 -6.93 12.45 -19.61
CA THR A 206 -7.52 12.34 -18.28
C THR A 206 -8.76 13.22 -18.16
N GLN A 207 -9.78 12.72 -17.48
CA GLN A 207 -11.00 13.46 -17.18
C GLN A 207 -11.23 13.46 -15.67
N LEU A 208 -11.58 14.61 -15.08
CA LEU A 208 -11.89 14.66 -13.65
C LEU A 208 -13.15 13.84 -13.38
N SER A 209 -13.03 12.81 -12.54
CA SER A 209 -14.14 11.92 -12.15
C SER A 209 -14.65 12.25 -10.76
N LEU A 210 -13.77 12.62 -9.83
CA LEU A 210 -14.11 13.02 -8.47
C LEU A 210 -13.18 14.16 -8.05
N ALA A 211 -13.73 15.32 -7.68
CA ALA A 211 -12.92 16.40 -7.12
C ALA A 211 -12.64 16.13 -5.63
N ALA A 212 -11.49 16.55 -5.13
CA ALA A 212 -11.11 16.43 -3.71
C ALA A 212 -12.11 17.10 -2.76
N THR A 213 -12.82 18.11 -3.25
CA THR A 213 -13.86 18.87 -2.53
C THR A 213 -15.25 18.22 -2.61
N THR A 214 -15.39 17.13 -3.36
CA THR A 214 -16.66 16.40 -3.48
C THR A 214 -16.76 15.35 -2.40
N ASP A 215 -17.74 15.51 -1.51
CA ASP A 215 -18.05 14.51 -0.50
C ASP A 215 -18.78 13.30 -1.09
N GLU A 216 -18.49 12.12 -0.55
CA GLU A 216 -19.15 10.88 -0.93
C GLU A 216 -20.00 10.33 0.23
N ASP A 217 -21.18 9.79 -0.08
CA ASP A 217 -22.06 9.14 0.89
C ASP A 217 -21.98 7.60 0.76
N VAL A 218 -20.80 7.05 1.08
CA VAL A 218 -20.57 5.59 1.04
C VAL A 218 -20.93 4.92 2.37
N ARG A 219 -20.85 5.65 3.49
CA ARG A 219 -21.07 5.13 4.85
C ARG A 219 -21.81 6.10 5.78
N GLY A 220 -22.60 7.05 5.24
CA GLY A 220 -23.30 8.07 6.04
C GLY A 220 -22.37 9.15 6.61
N GLY A 221 -21.15 9.27 6.07
CA GLY A 221 -20.08 10.12 6.58
C GLY A 221 -19.79 11.40 5.81
N PHE A 222 -20.49 11.67 4.68
CA PHE A 222 -20.30 12.83 3.79
C PHE A 222 -18.87 13.38 3.78
N GLN A 223 -17.93 12.60 3.24
CA GLN A 223 -16.54 13.03 3.07
C GLN A 223 -15.94 12.40 1.82
N ASN A 224 -14.93 13.03 1.24
CA ASN A 224 -14.14 12.43 0.17
C ASN A 224 -13.19 11.36 0.75
N TYR A 225 -13.33 10.10 0.34
CA TYR A 225 -12.49 9.02 0.88
C TYR A 225 -11.14 8.89 0.14
N ALA A 226 -11.01 9.47 -1.05
CA ALA A 226 -9.75 9.51 -1.78
C ALA A 226 -8.77 10.55 -1.17
N GLY A 227 -9.29 11.61 -0.56
CA GLY A 227 -8.50 12.72 -0.02
C GLY A 227 -7.75 13.52 -1.11
N THR A 228 -8.13 13.36 -2.37
CA THR A 228 -7.47 13.95 -3.54
C THR A 228 -8.42 13.98 -4.73
N ASP A 229 -8.03 14.67 -5.80
CA ASP A 229 -8.71 14.55 -7.08
C ASP A 229 -8.48 13.16 -7.67
N VAL A 230 -9.53 12.61 -8.29
CA VAL A 230 -9.47 11.36 -9.04
C VAL A 230 -9.82 11.64 -10.48
N TYR A 231 -8.89 11.33 -11.37
CA TYR A 231 -9.07 11.43 -12.80
C TYR A 231 -9.26 10.05 -13.41
N GLN A 232 -10.26 9.89 -14.27
CA GLN A 232 -10.48 8.67 -15.04
C GLN A 232 -9.72 8.72 -16.38
N LEU A 233 -9.23 7.55 -16.78
CA LEU A 233 -8.53 7.29 -18.03
C LEU A 233 -9.31 6.17 -18.74
N ASP A 234 -10.24 6.55 -19.61
CA ASP A 234 -11.09 5.61 -20.35
C ASP A 234 -10.38 5.10 -21.62
N PHE A 235 -10.24 3.79 -21.71
CA PHE A 235 -9.69 3.08 -22.87
C PHE A 235 -10.57 1.91 -23.30
N SER A 236 -11.87 2.01 -23.06
CA SER A 236 -12.86 0.96 -23.34
C SER A 236 -12.94 0.56 -24.80
N ASP A 237 -12.55 1.44 -25.73
CA ASP A 237 -12.49 1.19 -27.17
C ASP A 237 -11.25 0.39 -27.61
N PHE A 238 -10.26 0.21 -26.73
CA PHE A 238 -9.09 -0.62 -27.00
C PHE A 238 -9.33 -2.08 -26.58
N ASN A 239 -9.44 -2.96 -27.57
CA ASN A 239 -9.93 -4.34 -27.38
C ASN A 239 -8.93 -5.41 -27.87
N THR A 240 -7.72 -5.02 -28.25
CA THR A 240 -6.71 -5.95 -28.75
C THR A 240 -6.15 -6.78 -27.59
N PRO A 241 -6.27 -8.11 -27.59
CA PRO A 241 -5.71 -8.92 -26.52
C PRO A 241 -4.18 -8.79 -26.41
N GLY A 242 -3.65 -8.81 -25.19
CA GLY A 242 -2.22 -8.65 -24.91
C GLY A 242 -1.92 -8.16 -23.49
N GLU A 243 -0.65 -7.94 -23.18
CA GLU A 243 -0.19 -7.36 -21.91
C GLU A 243 0.24 -5.91 -22.11
N TYR A 244 -0.26 -5.02 -21.26
CA TYR A 244 -0.12 -3.58 -21.44
C TYR A 244 0.18 -2.85 -20.12
N VAL A 245 0.65 -1.62 -20.24
CA VAL A 245 0.71 -0.62 -19.18
C VAL A 245 0.05 0.67 -19.63
N ILE A 246 -0.53 1.42 -18.69
CA ILE A 246 -0.98 2.80 -18.93
C ILE A 246 0.18 3.73 -18.61
N GLU A 247 0.60 4.52 -19.60
CA GLU A 247 1.60 5.58 -19.44
C GLU A 247 0.90 6.94 -19.40
N VAL A 248 1.17 7.74 -18.37
CA VAL A 248 0.60 9.08 -18.19
C VAL A 248 1.69 10.14 -18.32
N GLU A 249 1.42 11.16 -19.13
CA GLU A 249 2.33 12.26 -19.44
C GLU A 249 2.94 12.88 -18.16
N GLY A 250 4.27 12.77 -18.03
CA GLY A 250 5.03 13.37 -16.92
C GLY A 250 4.84 12.71 -15.56
N VAL A 251 3.97 11.70 -15.44
CA VAL A 251 3.66 11.02 -14.17
C VAL A 251 4.40 9.69 -14.07
N GLY A 252 4.16 8.78 -15.03
CA GLY A 252 4.70 7.43 -14.93
C GLY A 252 3.84 6.37 -15.62
N ARG A 253 4.14 5.12 -15.32
CA ARG A 253 3.41 3.93 -15.79
C ARG A 253 2.66 3.22 -14.67
N SER A 254 1.54 2.60 -15.00
CA SER A 254 0.85 1.65 -14.12
C SER A 254 1.65 0.36 -13.93
N PHE A 255 1.12 -0.55 -13.11
CA PHE A 255 1.47 -1.97 -13.23
C PHE A 255 0.96 -2.55 -14.55
N ASP A 256 1.59 -3.64 -14.97
CA ASP A 256 1.17 -4.44 -16.11
C ASP A 256 -0.23 -5.04 -15.87
N PHE A 257 -1.03 -5.10 -16.93
CA PHE A 257 -2.36 -5.72 -16.92
C PHE A 257 -2.62 -6.41 -18.26
N GLU A 258 -3.48 -7.44 -18.23
CA GLU A 258 -3.83 -8.21 -19.42
C GLU A 258 -5.16 -7.73 -20.02
N ILE A 259 -5.30 -7.82 -21.34
CA ILE A 259 -6.60 -7.82 -22.02
C ILE A 259 -6.80 -9.20 -22.64
N ALA A 260 -7.79 -9.97 -22.16
CA ALA A 260 -8.05 -11.33 -22.64
C ALA A 260 -9.50 -11.77 -22.38
N GLU A 261 -10.04 -12.66 -23.22
CA GLU A 261 -11.42 -13.18 -23.08
C GLU A 261 -11.66 -13.99 -21.78
N ASN A 262 -10.59 -14.37 -21.09
CA ASN A 262 -10.63 -15.17 -19.87
C ASN A 262 -10.00 -14.48 -18.65
N THR A 263 -9.78 -13.15 -18.71
CA THR A 263 -9.20 -12.33 -17.63
C THR A 263 -9.81 -12.65 -16.25
N TRP A 264 -11.14 -12.82 -16.18
CA TRP A 264 -11.84 -13.04 -14.92
C TRP A 264 -11.75 -14.47 -14.39
N GLU A 265 -11.35 -15.44 -15.21
CA GLU A 265 -11.37 -16.86 -14.87
C GLU A 265 -10.46 -17.16 -13.68
N ARG A 266 -9.25 -16.61 -13.68
CA ARG A 266 -8.30 -16.83 -12.59
C ARG A 266 -8.82 -16.29 -11.26
N ALA A 267 -9.38 -15.08 -11.26
CA ALA A 267 -9.96 -14.47 -10.07
C ALA A 267 -11.13 -15.31 -9.52
N PHE A 268 -11.99 -15.82 -10.40
CA PHE A 268 -13.07 -16.74 -10.04
C PHE A 268 -12.53 -18.03 -9.40
N GLN A 269 -11.56 -18.68 -10.04
CA GLN A 269 -10.97 -19.92 -9.53
C GLN A 269 -10.30 -19.73 -8.16
N VAL A 270 -9.54 -18.65 -7.97
CA VAL A 270 -8.91 -18.31 -6.66
C VAL A 270 -9.97 -18.09 -5.60
N SER A 271 -11.04 -17.36 -5.92
CA SER A 271 -12.14 -17.09 -4.99
C SER A 271 -12.86 -18.38 -4.58
N MET A 272 -13.16 -19.26 -5.54
CA MET A 272 -13.78 -20.55 -5.28
C MET A 272 -12.87 -21.50 -4.51
N GLN A 273 -11.57 -21.49 -4.80
CA GLN A 273 -10.56 -22.23 -4.04
C GLN A 273 -10.48 -21.72 -2.60
N GLY A 274 -10.60 -20.41 -2.37
CA GLY A 274 -10.72 -19.83 -1.02
C GLY A 274 -11.92 -20.39 -0.26
N LEU A 275 -13.11 -20.39 -0.88
CA LEU A 275 -14.32 -20.98 -0.28
C LEU A 275 -14.19 -22.49 -0.03
N TYR A 276 -13.55 -23.23 -0.95
CA TYR A 276 -13.27 -24.64 -0.77
C TYR A 276 -12.41 -24.90 0.47
N ASN A 277 -11.31 -24.15 0.61
CA ASN A 277 -10.38 -24.27 1.74
C ASN A 277 -10.96 -23.80 3.08
N GLN A 278 -12.02 -22.98 3.06
CA GLN A 278 -12.73 -22.54 4.27
C GLN A 278 -13.86 -23.48 4.72
N ARG A 279 -14.09 -24.62 4.04
CA ARG A 279 -15.10 -25.59 4.48
C ARG A 279 -14.69 -26.20 5.82
N SER A 280 -15.64 -26.25 6.74
CA SER A 280 -15.52 -26.92 8.03
C SER A 280 -16.19 -28.30 8.00
N GLY A 281 -15.79 -29.21 8.89
CA GLY A 281 -16.39 -30.54 9.03
C GLY A 281 -16.00 -31.57 7.96
N THR A 282 -15.18 -31.22 6.98
CA THR A 282 -14.75 -32.15 5.91
C THR A 282 -13.24 -32.12 5.74
N ALA A 283 -12.67 -33.22 5.24
CA ALA A 283 -11.30 -33.21 4.76
C ALA A 283 -11.18 -32.31 3.53
N ILE A 284 -10.03 -31.64 3.41
CA ILE A 284 -9.66 -30.74 2.32
C ILE A 284 -8.41 -31.31 1.66
N GLY A 285 -8.34 -31.26 0.34
CA GLY A 285 -7.16 -31.70 -0.40
C GLY A 285 -7.36 -31.65 -1.92
N GLY A 286 -6.55 -32.42 -2.62
CA GLY A 286 -6.57 -32.48 -4.08
C GLY A 286 -7.94 -32.91 -4.65
N PRO A 287 -8.28 -32.48 -5.88
CA PRO A 287 -7.45 -31.68 -6.79
C PRO A 287 -7.60 -30.16 -6.62
N TYR A 288 -8.42 -29.70 -5.65
CA TYR A 288 -8.80 -28.28 -5.54
C TYR A 288 -8.03 -27.51 -4.45
N SER A 289 -7.16 -28.18 -3.71
CA SER A 289 -6.20 -27.55 -2.80
C SER A 289 -4.86 -28.26 -2.87
N ASP A 290 -3.79 -27.47 -2.79
CA ASP A 290 -2.41 -27.96 -2.70
C ASP A 290 -2.04 -28.37 -1.27
N THR A 291 -2.89 -28.06 -0.29
CA THR A 291 -2.70 -28.45 1.11
C THR A 291 -3.73 -29.48 1.52
N GLU A 292 -3.26 -30.54 2.17
CA GLU A 292 -4.14 -31.54 2.77
C GLU A 292 -4.44 -31.17 4.23
N TYR A 293 -5.73 -31.07 4.54
CA TYR A 293 -6.21 -30.94 5.91
C TYR A 293 -7.18 -32.07 6.22
N GLN A 294 -6.95 -32.73 7.36
CA GLN A 294 -7.93 -33.66 7.91
C GLN A 294 -9.21 -32.89 8.28
N ARG A 295 -10.34 -33.60 8.32
CA ARG A 295 -11.60 -32.99 8.76
C ARG A 295 -11.43 -32.37 10.16
N SER A 296 -11.96 -31.17 10.35
CA SER A 296 -11.97 -30.48 11.64
C SER A 296 -13.39 -30.14 12.07
N PHE A 297 -13.66 -30.15 13.37
CA PHE A 297 -14.92 -29.67 13.98
C PHE A 297 -16.21 -30.27 13.34
N HIS A 298 -16.31 -31.60 13.22
CA HIS A 298 -17.52 -32.24 12.69
C HIS A 298 -18.53 -32.56 13.83
N PRO A 299 -19.85 -32.40 13.65
CA PRO A 299 -20.84 -32.71 14.67
C PRO A 299 -20.75 -34.14 15.22
N ASP A 300 -20.40 -35.11 14.37
CA ASP A 300 -20.21 -36.52 14.78
C ASP A 300 -19.01 -36.73 15.71
N ASP A 301 -18.06 -35.79 15.77
CA ASP A 301 -16.95 -35.85 16.73
C ASP A 301 -17.43 -35.61 18.17
N GLY A 302 -18.69 -35.18 18.32
CA GLY A 302 -19.33 -34.89 19.59
C GLY A 302 -18.89 -33.54 20.14
N VAL A 303 -19.86 -32.64 20.35
CA VAL A 303 -19.62 -31.36 21.02
C VAL A 303 -20.26 -31.41 22.40
N ARG A 304 -19.43 -31.36 23.45
CA ARG A 304 -19.95 -31.12 24.81
C ARG A 304 -20.08 -29.62 25.02
N ILE A 305 -21.28 -29.09 24.82
CA ILE A 305 -21.62 -27.73 25.17
C ILE A 305 -21.96 -27.70 26.67
N PHE A 306 -21.11 -27.05 27.45
CA PHE A 306 -21.38 -26.84 28.87
C PHE A 306 -22.16 -25.53 29.02
N ALA A 307 -23.42 -25.61 29.42
CA ALA A 307 -24.16 -24.44 29.87
C ALA A 307 -23.49 -23.92 31.16
N THR A 308 -23.09 -22.66 31.17
CA THR A 308 -22.56 -22.02 32.38
C THR A 308 -23.70 -21.42 33.19
N ASP A 309 -23.66 -21.62 34.50
CA ASP A 309 -24.53 -20.91 35.45
C ASP A 309 -23.99 -19.51 35.78
N ALA A 310 -22.80 -19.16 35.26
CA ALA A 310 -22.22 -17.84 35.43
C ALA A 310 -23.06 -16.79 34.69
N ARG A 311 -23.56 -15.82 35.45
CA ARG A 311 -24.21 -14.63 34.91
C ARG A 311 -23.15 -13.57 34.65
N ALA A 312 -23.26 -12.86 33.53
CA ALA A 312 -22.39 -11.71 33.26
C ALA A 312 -22.46 -10.74 34.46
N ILE A 313 -21.31 -10.44 35.06
CA ILE A 313 -21.26 -9.55 36.21
C ILE A 313 -21.19 -8.12 35.67
N THR A 314 -22.10 -7.28 36.13
CA THR A 314 -22.05 -5.83 35.89
C THR A 314 -21.30 -5.20 37.04
N VAL A 315 -20.13 -4.62 36.78
CA VAL A 315 -19.39 -3.79 37.74
C VAL A 315 -19.51 -2.34 37.29
N ASN A 316 -20.03 -1.46 38.14
CA ASN A 316 -20.18 -0.02 37.87
C ASN A 316 -20.92 0.32 36.55
N GLY A 317 -21.94 -0.45 36.18
CA GLY A 317 -22.76 -0.19 34.99
C GLY A 317 -22.19 -0.70 33.66
N GLN A 318 -21.03 -1.36 33.66
CA GLN A 318 -20.49 -2.06 32.50
C GLN A 318 -20.57 -3.58 32.71
N THR A 319 -21.18 -4.28 31.75
CA THR A 319 -21.22 -5.75 31.70
C THR A 319 -19.94 -6.25 31.07
N THR A 320 -19.12 -6.99 31.84
CA THR A 320 -17.93 -7.66 31.29
C THR A 320 -18.24 -9.12 30.97
N SER A 321 -17.62 -9.64 29.91
CA SER A 321 -17.72 -11.05 29.51
C SER A 321 -17.07 -11.95 30.57
N VAL A 322 -17.74 -13.05 30.90
CA VAL A 322 -17.16 -14.10 31.75
C VAL A 322 -16.51 -15.14 30.84
N GLU A 323 -15.17 -15.21 30.81
CA GLU A 323 -14.48 -16.35 30.21
C GLU A 323 -14.52 -17.53 31.20
N ALA A 324 -15.31 -18.55 30.88
CA ALA A 324 -15.21 -19.84 31.54
C ALA A 324 -14.04 -20.63 30.91
N VAL A 325 -12.87 -20.60 31.55
CA VAL A 325 -11.74 -21.44 31.16
C VAL A 325 -12.04 -22.89 31.55
N SER A 326 -12.56 -23.70 30.62
CA SER A 326 -12.53 -25.14 30.80
C SER A 326 -11.14 -25.63 30.42
N THR A 327 -10.32 -26.00 31.40
CA THR A 327 -9.05 -26.70 31.15
C THR A 327 -9.32 -28.16 30.78
N TYR A 328 -9.77 -28.42 29.55
CA TYR A 328 -9.58 -29.74 28.96
C TYR A 328 -8.12 -29.87 28.56
N ARG A 329 -7.31 -30.53 29.40
CA ARG A 329 -6.03 -31.08 28.94
C ARG A 329 -6.33 -32.04 27.80
N TYR A 330 -5.98 -31.66 26.58
CA TYR A 330 -5.78 -32.63 25.51
C TYR A 330 -4.63 -33.55 25.96
N ASP A 331 -4.95 -34.78 26.35
CA ASP A 331 -3.93 -35.79 26.58
C ASP A 331 -3.31 -36.16 25.23
N ARG A 332 -2.09 -35.69 24.98
CA ARG A 332 -1.30 -35.96 23.76
C ARG A 332 -0.90 -37.43 23.59
N ARG A 333 -1.42 -38.37 24.39
CA ARG A 333 -0.98 -39.78 24.43
C ARG A 333 -1.85 -40.78 23.66
N SER A 334 -2.56 -40.37 22.61
CA SER A 334 -3.18 -41.33 21.69
C SER A 334 -3.08 -40.94 20.22
N VAL A 335 -2.02 -40.24 19.83
CA VAL A 335 -1.59 -40.26 18.42
C VAL A 335 -0.87 -41.58 18.20
N GLY A 336 -1.46 -42.46 17.40
CA GLY A 336 -0.83 -43.68 16.92
C GLY A 336 0.53 -43.37 16.28
N SER A 337 1.45 -44.30 16.42
CA SER A 337 2.87 -44.25 16.13
C SER A 337 3.26 -44.18 14.64
N ASP A 338 2.43 -43.61 13.76
CA ASP A 338 2.64 -43.66 12.30
C ASP A 338 3.03 -42.30 11.70
N TRP A 339 3.84 -41.53 12.44
CA TRP A 339 4.56 -40.38 11.88
C TRP A 339 5.99 -40.31 12.47
N LEU A 340 6.91 -41.03 11.81
CA LEU A 340 8.33 -40.70 11.67
C LEU A 340 8.84 -41.26 10.34
#